data_AF-A0A1Y2S5V3-F1
#
_entry.id   AF-A0A1Y2S5V3-F1
#
_cell.length_a   1.000
_cell.length_b   1.000
_cell.length_c   1.000
_cell.angle_alpha   90.00
_cell.angle_beta   90.00
_cell.angle_gamma   90.00
#
_symmetry.space_group_name_H-M   'P 1'
#
loop_
_entity.id
_entity.type
_entity.pdbx_description
1 polymer ?
#
loop_
_entity_poly.entity_id
_entity_poly.type
_entity_poly.pdbx_seq_one_letter_code
_entity_poly.pdbx_strand_id
1 'polypeptide(L)'
;MTLHNVLKTVYIDNNDGDFLKYEIVGECEQNIHSVMVYSLEKLTINGTELKVWNKGDDDIELDHLEPPKNGGLQREVRREPYPGKNINSVINECKSHRSRWHRQ
;
A
#
# COMPACT_ATOMS: atom_id res chain seq x y z
N MET A 1 -6.39 18.84 -11.94
CA MET A 1 -6.10 17.40 -11.87
C MET A 1 -4.82 17.23 -11.06
N THR A 2 -4.90 16.64 -9.88
CA THR A 2 -3.72 16.33 -9.08
C THR A 2 -3.05 15.12 -9.71
N LEU A 3 -1.90 15.31 -10.37
CA LEU A 3 -1.10 14.21 -10.88
C LEU A 3 -0.44 13.57 -9.66
N HIS A 4 -0.92 12.43 -9.19
CA HIS A 4 -0.25 11.71 -8.14
C HIS A 4 0.88 10.87 -8.73
N ASN A 5 2.09 10.98 -8.18
CA ASN A 5 3.22 10.19 -8.64
C ASN A 5 3.18 8.82 -7.98
N VAL A 6 3.43 7.77 -8.78
CA VAL A 6 3.81 6.47 -8.22
C VAL A 6 5.24 6.60 -7.73
N LEU A 7 5.39 6.73 -6.42
CA LEU A 7 6.69 6.86 -5.76
C LEU A 7 7.45 5.54 -5.81
N LYS A 8 6.73 4.42 -5.68
CA LYS A 8 7.32 3.09 -5.69
C LYS A 8 6.30 2.03 -6.05
N THR A 9 6.73 1.05 -6.83
CA THR A 9 5.98 -0.19 -7.07
C THR A 9 6.66 -1.34 -6.35
N VAL A 10 5.88 -2.15 -5.63
CA VAL A 10 6.38 -3.31 -4.88
C VAL A 10 5.55 -4.53 -5.24
N TYR A 11 6.22 -5.66 -5.47
CA TYR A 11 5.58 -6.95 -5.68
C TYR A 11 5.82 -7.82 -4.44
N ILE A 12 4.75 -8.34 -3.83
CA ILE A 12 4.84 -9.15 -2.62
C ILE A 12 4.12 -10.47 -2.86
N ASP A 13 4.85 -11.55 -2.63
CA ASP A 13 4.42 -12.94 -2.68
C ASP A 13 4.46 -13.55 -1.27
N ASN A 14 3.56 -14.50 -0.98
CA ASN A 14 3.57 -15.29 0.26
C ASN A 14 4.18 -16.68 0.06
N ASN A 15 5.04 -16.85 -0.97
CA ASN A 15 5.63 -18.10 -1.42
C ASN A 15 4.60 -19.09 -2.00
N ASP A 16 3.45 -18.57 -2.46
CA ASP A 16 2.43 -19.33 -3.19
C ASP A 16 2.52 -19.06 -4.70
N GLY A 17 3.41 -18.15 -5.12
CA GLY A 17 3.54 -17.70 -6.51
C GLY A 17 2.44 -16.72 -6.91
N ASP A 18 1.60 -16.30 -5.97
CA ASP A 18 0.53 -15.31 -6.17
C ASP A 18 0.99 -13.95 -5.66
N PHE A 19 1.48 -13.14 -6.61
CA PHE A 19 1.99 -11.81 -6.32
C PHE A 19 0.85 -10.80 -6.24
N LEU A 20 0.86 -9.98 -5.20
CA LEU A 20 0.17 -8.69 -5.22
C LEU A 20 1.14 -7.60 -5.61
N LYS A 21 0.69 -6.73 -6.52
CA LYS A 21 1.40 -5.52 -6.90
C LYS A 21 0.81 -4.36 -6.09
N TYR A 22 1.70 -3.59 -5.47
CA TYR A 22 1.37 -2.40 -4.70
C TYR A 22 1.99 -1.18 -5.37
N GLU A 23 1.18 -0.15 -5.63
CA GLU A 23 1.66 1.15 -6.09
C GLU A 23 1.49 2.16 -4.96
N ILE A 24 2.62 2.63 -4.43
CA ILE A 24 2.68 3.65 -3.38
C ILE A 24 2.61 5.01 -4.06
N VAL A 25 1.58 5.78 -3.71
CA VAL A 25 1.20 7.00 -4.40
C VAL A 25 1.40 8.21 -3.47
N GLY A 26 2.03 9.26 -3.97
CA GLY A 26 2.29 10.48 -3.21
C GLY A 26 3.01 11.55 -4.02
N GLU A 27 3.52 12.58 -3.33
CA GLU A 27 4.31 13.65 -3.95
C GLU A 27 5.81 13.38 -3.82
N CYS A 28 6.25 12.91 -2.64
CA CYS A 28 7.63 12.54 -2.33
C CYS A 28 7.65 11.47 -1.22
N GLU A 29 8.82 10.91 -0.90
CA GLU A 29 8.94 9.82 0.10
C GLU A 29 8.44 10.21 1.52
N GLN A 30 8.34 11.51 1.81
CA GLN A 30 7.85 12.07 3.07
C GLN A 30 6.39 12.52 2.99
N ASN A 31 5.77 12.49 1.80
CA ASN A 31 4.38 12.87 1.57
C ASN A 31 3.68 11.78 0.74
N ILE A 32 3.33 10.69 1.43
CA ILE A 32 2.63 9.52 0.86
C ILE A 32 1.14 9.66 1.13
N HIS A 33 0.32 9.51 0.10
CA HIS A 33 -1.14 9.68 0.18
C HIS A 33 -1.86 8.35 0.34
N SER A 34 -1.55 7.36 -0.49
CA SER A 34 -2.26 6.07 -0.52
C SER A 34 -1.42 4.95 -1.11
N VAL A 35 -1.91 3.72 -1.00
CA VAL A 35 -1.37 2.57 -1.74
C VAL A 35 -2.50 1.89 -2.49
N MET A 36 -2.31 1.74 -3.80
CA MET A 36 -3.21 0.95 -4.65
C MET A 36 -2.73 -0.50 -4.70
N VAL A 37 -3.67 -1.43 -4.57
CA VAL A 37 -3.39 -2.88 -4.59
C VAL A 37 -3.91 -3.48 -5.89
N TYR A 38 -3.12 -4.38 -6.48
CA TYR A 38 -3.48 -5.08 -7.71
C TYR A 38 -3.24 -6.59 -7.58
N SER A 39 -4.21 -7.40 -8.03
CA SER A 39 -4.08 -8.85 -8.20
C SER A 39 -3.83 -9.19 -9.67
N LEU A 40 -3.13 -10.30 -9.92
CA LEU A 40 -2.97 -10.82 -11.27
C LEU A 40 -4.17 -11.71 -11.61
N GLU A 41 -4.94 -11.28 -12.60
CA GLU A 41 -6.12 -12.01 -13.10
C GLU A 41 -5.82 -12.64 -14.46
N LYS A 42 -6.40 -13.82 -14.69
CA LYS A 42 -6.37 -14.49 -15.98
C LYS A 42 -7.68 -14.21 -16.71
N LEU A 43 -7.57 -13.58 -17.87
CA LEU A 43 -8.71 -13.33 -18.76
C LEU A 43 -8.57 -14.19 -20.02
N THR A 44 -9.67 -14.80 -20.44
CA THR A 44 -9.74 -15.47 -21.75
C THR A 44 -10.50 -14.58 -22.72
N ILE A 45 -9.81 -14.05 -23.73
CA ILE A 45 -10.41 -13.23 -24.79
C ILE A 45 -10.17 -13.93 -26.12
N ASN A 46 -11.25 -14.25 -26.84
CA ASN A 46 -11.19 -14.94 -28.14
C ASN A 46 -10.34 -16.22 -28.13
N GLY A 47 -10.41 -17.01 -27.04
CA GLY A 47 -9.63 -18.23 -26.86
C GLY A 47 -8.16 -18.03 -26.47
N THR A 48 -7.70 -16.79 -26.28
CA THR A 48 -6.34 -16.48 -25.81
C THR A 48 -6.36 -16.18 -24.31
N GLU A 49 -5.51 -16.87 -23.52
CA GLU A 49 -5.28 -16.54 -22.10
C GLU A 49 -4.34 -15.34 -21.98
N LEU A 50 -4.81 -14.27 -21.34
CA LEU A 50 -4.07 -13.06 -21.02
C LEU A 50 -3.98 -12.91 -19.51
N LYS A 51 -2.84 -12.47 -19.01
CA LYS A 51 -2.66 -12.12 -17.59
C LYS A 51 -2.66 -10.60 -17.46
N VAL A 52 -3.58 -10.05 -16.66
CA VAL A 52 -3.72 -8.62 -16.46
C VAL A 52 -3.69 -8.28 -14.97
N TRP A 53 -3.15 -7.12 -14.64
CA TRP A 53 -3.26 -6.59 -13.27
C TRP A 53 -4.63 -5.94 -13.11
N ASN A 54 -5.45 -6.48 -12.23
CA ASN A 54 -6.71 -5.89 -11.84
C ASN A 54 -6.52 -5.08 -10.56
N LYS A 55 -7.02 -3.85 -10.52
CA LYS A 55 -7.00 -3.06 -9.28
C LYS A 55 -8.02 -3.69 -8.33
N GLY A 56 -7.60 -3.99 -7.10
CA GLY A 56 -8.52 -4.39 -6.04
C GLY A 56 -9.40 -3.22 -5.60
N ASP A 57 -10.52 -3.55 -4.97
CA ASP A 57 -11.45 -2.55 -4.43
C ASP A 57 -10.91 -1.86 -3.17
N ASP A 58 -9.97 -2.51 -2.46
CA ASP A 58 -9.39 -2.02 -1.22
C ASP A 58 -8.06 -1.29 -1.49
N ASP A 59 -8.05 0.03 -1.30
CA ASP A 59 -6.82 0.80 -1.13
C ASP A 59 -6.36 0.68 0.34
N ILE A 60 -5.04 0.67 0.60
CA ILE A 60 -4.54 0.61 2.00
C ILE A 60 -4.64 2.01 2.63
N GLU A 61 -5.45 2.13 3.68
CA GLU A 61 -5.49 3.31 4.53
C GLU A 61 -4.19 3.43 5.35
N LEU A 62 -3.59 4.63 5.35
CA LEU A 62 -2.31 4.90 6.02
C LEU A 62 -2.45 5.84 7.23
N ASP A 63 -3.68 6.19 7.63
CA ASP A 63 -3.92 7.24 8.63
C ASP A 63 -3.39 6.91 10.02
N HIS A 64 -3.27 5.63 10.36
CA HIS A 64 -2.63 5.17 11.60
C HIS A 64 -1.11 5.43 11.65
N LEU A 65 -0.48 5.65 10.49
CA LEU A 65 0.94 6.01 10.39
C LEU A 65 1.18 7.50 10.60
N GLU A 66 0.14 8.33 10.65
CA GLU A 66 0.27 9.74 11.03
C GLU A 66 0.22 9.90 12.56
N PRO A 67 0.99 10.85 13.12
CA PRO A 67 0.81 11.22 14.50
C PRO A 67 -0.61 11.75 14.72
N PRO A 68 -1.25 11.43 15.86
CA PRO A 68 -2.62 11.86 16.14
C PRO A 68 -2.74 13.39 16.02
N LYS A 69 -3.60 13.85 15.10
CA LYS A 69 -3.79 15.27 14.75
C LYS A 69 -4.51 16.09 15.83
N ASN A 70 -5.13 15.45 16.82
CA ASN A 70 -5.95 16.11 17.83
C ASN A 70 -5.25 16.11 19.20
N GLY A 71 -4.90 17.31 19.67
CA GLY A 71 -4.19 17.59 20.91
C GLY A 71 -4.93 17.20 22.19
N GLY A 72 -4.88 15.92 22.54
CA GLY A 72 -4.96 15.48 23.94
C GLY A 72 -3.58 15.58 24.59
N LEU A 73 -3.53 15.90 25.88
CA LEU A 73 -2.30 15.95 26.68
C LEU A 73 -1.42 14.73 26.39
N GLN A 74 -0.19 14.99 25.96
CA GLN A 74 0.85 14.01 25.71
C GLN A 74 1.10 13.22 27.02
N ARG A 75 0.52 12.02 27.14
CA ARG A 75 0.65 11.18 28.34
C ARG A 75 2.04 10.58 28.52
N GLU A 76 2.84 10.56 27.46
CA GLU A 76 4.21 10.05 27.48
C GLU A 76 5.14 10.95 26.66
N VAL A 77 6.27 11.34 27.27
CA VAL A 77 7.38 12.01 26.56
C VAL A 77 8.07 10.95 25.69
N ARG A 78 7.65 10.85 24.42
CA ARG A 78 8.41 10.09 23.42
C ARG A 78 9.73 10.81 23.18
N ARG A 79 10.84 10.12 23.45
CA ARG A 79 12.20 10.62 23.16
C ARG A 79 12.52 10.62 21.67
N GLU A 80 11.77 9.87 20.87
CA GLU A 80 11.98 9.72 19.44
C GLU A 80 10.87 10.45 18.66
N PRO A 81 11.23 11.16 17.57
CA PRO A 81 10.23 11.79 16.69
C PRO A 81 9.33 10.71 16.10
N TYR A 82 8.04 11.02 15.96
CA TYR A 82 7.11 10.12 15.26
C TYR A 82 7.68 9.88 13.87
N PRO A 83 7.99 8.62 13.47
CA PRO A 83 8.40 8.37 12.12
C PRO A 83 7.17 8.70 11.27
N GLY A 84 7.20 9.82 10.55
CA GLY A 84 6.11 10.16 9.64
C GLY A 84 5.90 9.05 8.61
N LYS A 85 4.81 9.13 7.83
CA LYS A 85 4.55 8.25 6.68
C LYS A 85 5.80 8.22 5.77
N ASN A 86 6.62 7.20 5.94
CA ASN A 86 7.82 6.97 5.14
C ASN A 86 7.66 5.65 4.37
N ILE A 87 8.38 5.54 3.25
CA ILE A 87 8.27 4.39 2.34
C ILE A 87 8.44 3.05 3.06
N ASN A 88 9.36 2.96 4.03
CA ASN A 88 9.60 1.69 4.73
C ASN A 88 8.41 1.25 5.59
N SER A 89 7.78 2.20 6.29
CA SER A 89 6.59 1.95 7.11
C SER A 89 5.41 1.54 6.22
N VAL A 90 5.25 2.19 5.06
CA VAL A 90 4.23 1.84 4.07
C VAL A 90 4.47 0.44 3.48
N ILE A 91 5.72 0.09 3.17
CA ILE A 91 6.07 -1.27 2.69
C ILE A 91 5.73 -2.33 3.76
N ASN A 92 5.97 -2.04 5.04
CA ASN A 92 5.60 -2.95 6.12
C ASN A 92 4.08 -3.14 6.20
N GLU A 93 3.31 -2.07 5.97
CA GLU A 93 1.86 -2.17 5.88
C GLU A 93 1.43 -3.02 4.67
N CYS A 94 2.05 -2.84 3.49
CA CYS A 94 1.79 -3.69 2.32
C CYS A 94 2.07 -5.19 2.61
N LYS A 95 3.12 -5.49 3.38
CA LYS A 95 3.41 -6.87 3.82
C LYS A 95 2.34 -7.40 4.78
N SER A 96 1.89 -6.57 5.71
CA SER A 96 0.81 -6.93 6.64
C SER A 96 -0.51 -7.16 5.91
N HIS A 97 -0.83 -6.32 4.93
CA HIS A 97 -1.96 -6.50 4.04
C HIS A 97 -1.84 -7.82 3.27
N ARG A 98 -0.71 -8.08 2.60
CA ARG A 98 -0.50 -9.32 1.84
C ARG A 98 -0.68 -10.58 2.70
N SER A 99 -0.24 -10.57 3.95
CA SER A 99 -0.35 -11.75 4.83
C SER A 99 -1.78 -12.04 5.28
N ARG A 100 -2.67 -11.04 5.25
CA ARG A 100 -4.10 -11.16 5.56
C ARG A 100 -4.97 -11.30 4.32
N TRP A 101 -4.44 -10.96 3.15
CA TRP A 101 -5.18 -11.04 1.91
C TRP A 101 -5.46 -12.49 1.52
N HIS A 102 -6.73 -12.77 1.29
CA HIS A 102 -7.21 -14.02 0.72
C HIS A 102 -7.87 -13.67 -0.60
N ARG A 103 -7.54 -14.41 -1.66
CA ARG A 103 -8.18 -14.26 -2.97
C ARG A 103 -9.69 -14.48 -2.77
N GLN A 104 -10.49 -13.43 -3.03
CA GLN A 104 -11.94 -13.52 -3.04
C GLN A 104 -12.43 -14.21 -4.31
#